data_AF-A0A945SUC7-F1
#
_entry.id   AF-A0A945SUC7-F1
#
_cell.length_a   1.000
_cell.length_b   1.000
_cell.length_c   1.000
_cell.angle_alpha   90.00
_cell.angle_beta   90.00
_cell.angle_gamma   90.00
#
_symmetry.space_group_name_H-M   'P 1'
#
loop_
_entity.id
_entity.type
_entity.pdbx_description
1 polymer ?
#
loop_
_entity_poly.entity_id
_entity_poly.type
_entity_poly.pdbx_seq_one_letter_code
_entity_poly.pdbx_strand_id
1 'polypeptide(L)' 'LEPLLPRFDAEGKSYLTIAVGCTGGKHRSVYTAERLGAWLREKGERVSVNHRDLKQDGAVK' A
#
# COMPACT_ATOMS: atom_id res chain seq x y z
N LEU A 1 11.38 -3.22 4.68
CA LEU A 1 11.22 -2.98 3.23
C LEU A 1 12.47 -2.38 2.59
N GLU A 2 13.23 -1.53 3.30
CA GLU A 2 14.45 -0.90 2.80
C GLU A 2 15.44 -1.82 2.05
N PRO A 3 15.82 -3.01 2.53
CA PRO A 3 16.76 -3.85 1.78
C PRO A 3 16.14 -4.53 0.55
N LEU A 4 14.81 -4.55 0.43
CA LEU A 4 14.09 -5.22 -0.65
C LEU A 4 13.75 -4.27 -1.81
N LEU A 5 13.42 -3.01 -1.53
CA LEU A 5 13.08 -2.02 -2.56
C LEU A 5 14.12 -1.93 -3.70
N PRO A 6 15.43 -1.74 -3.44
CA PRO A 6 16.42 -1.67 -4.51
C PRO A 6 16.61 -2.99 -5.26
N ARG A 7 16.25 -4.13 -4.64
CA ARG A 7 16.32 -5.45 -5.30
C ARG A 7 15.16 -5.66 -6.26
N PHE A 8 13.96 -5.22 -5.88
CA PHE A 8 12.79 -5.25 -6.75
C PHE A 8 12.95 -4.35 -7.97
N ASP A 9 13.56 -3.17 -7.76
CA ASP A 9 13.92 -2.25 -8.85
C ASP A 9 14.97 -2.87 -9.78
N ALA A 10 16.04 -3.45 -9.23
CA ALA A 10 17.08 -4.14 -10.01
C ALA A 10 16.56 -5.37 -10.79
N GLU A 11 15.53 -6.05 -10.29
CA GLU A 11 14.86 -7.14 -11.00
C GLU A 11 13.97 -6.62 -12.16
N GLY A 12 13.80 -5.30 -12.28
CA GLY A 12 13.03 -4.66 -13.36
C GLY A 12 11.52 -4.79 -13.20
N LYS A 13 11.00 -5.03 -11.99
CA LYS A 13 9.55 -5.14 -11.79
C LYS A 13 8.90 -3.77 -11.90
N SER A 14 7.94 -3.66 -12.81
CA SER A 14 7.18 -2.42 -13.01
C SER A 14 6.31 -2.06 -11.80
N TYR A 15 5.89 -3.04 -10.99
CA TYR A 15 5.03 -2.84 -9.84
C TYR A 15 5.39 -3.79 -8.69
N LEU A 16 5.38 -3.25 -7.46
CA LEU A 16 5.42 -4.01 -6.22
C LEU A 16 4.11 -3.78 -5.45
N THR A 17 3.30 -4.83 -5.32
CA THR A 17 2.03 -4.76 -4.55
C THR A 17 2.25 -5.28 -3.14
N ILE A 18 1.98 -4.44 -2.13
CA ILE A 18 2.04 -4.81 -0.72
C ILE A 18 0.61 -4.85 -0.16
N ALA A 19 0.16 -6.03 0.27
CA ALA A 19 -1.16 -6.21 0.86
C ALA A 19 -1.08 -6.20 2.40
N VAL A 20 -1.95 -5.41 3.04
CA VAL A 20 -2.08 -5.38 4.50
C VAL A 20 -3.51 -5.78 4.88
N GLY A 21 -3.65 -6.86 5.65
CA GLY A 21 -4.93 -7.42 6.04
C GLY A 21 -5.21 -7.28 7.53
N CYS A 22 -6.46 -7.01 7.88
CA CYS A 22 -7.01 -7.23 9.21
C CYS A 22 -8.37 -7.94 9.05
N THR A 23 -8.92 -8.53 10.11
CA THR A 23 -10.14 -9.35 10.02
C THR A 23 -11.27 -8.66 9.25
N GLY A 24 -11.56 -7.39 9.56
CA GLY A 24 -12.67 -6.66 8.94
C GLY A 24 -12.26 -5.69 7.82
N GLY A 25 -10.98 -5.58 7.46
CA GLY A 25 -10.53 -4.72 6.36
C GLY A 25 -10.64 -3.19 6.54
N LYS A 26 -11.25 -2.69 7.63
CA LYS A 26 -11.68 -1.29 7.77
C LYS A 26 -10.89 -0.41 8.75
N HIS A 27 -10.11 -0.99 9.66
CA HIS A 27 -9.44 -0.23 10.73
C HIS A 27 -7.92 -0.35 10.67
N ARG A 28 -7.39 -1.50 11.14
CA ARG A 28 -5.94 -1.71 11.28
C ARG A 28 -5.23 -1.80 9.94
N SER A 29 -5.83 -2.49 8.97
CA SER A 29 -5.29 -2.58 7.61
C SER A 29 -5.22 -1.21 6.94
N VAL A 30 -6.31 -0.43 7.04
CA VAL A 30 -6.40 0.93 6.47
C VAL A 30 -5.33 1.83 7.06
N TYR A 31 -5.27 1.95 8.39
CA TYR A 31 -4.28 2.77 9.07
C TYR A 31 -2.84 2.38 8.71
N THR A 32 -2.55 1.08 8.70
CA THR A 32 -1.21 0.57 8.41
C THR A 32 -0.83 0.81 6.95
N ALA A 33 -1.76 0.62 6.01
CA ALA A 33 -1.53 0.87 4.58
C ALA A 33 -1.27 2.35 4.30
N GLU A 34 -2.03 3.25 4.93
CA GLU A 34 -1.80 4.70 4.81
C GLU A 34 -0.43 5.12 5.37
N ARG A 35 -0.09 4.65 6.57
CA ARG A 35 1.18 4.98 7.21
C ARG A 35 2.38 4.42 6.45
N LEU A 36 2.25 3.20 5.92
CA LEU A 36 3.25 2.60 5.05
C LEU A 36 3.40 3.40 3.74
N GLY A 37 2.29 3.78 3.12
CA GLY A 37 2.30 4.58 1.90
C GLY A 37 2.96 5.95 2.10
N ALA A 38 2.68 6.62 3.21
CA ALA A 38 3.34 7.89 3.57
C ALA A 38 4.85 7.71 3.73
N TRP A 39 5.29 6.71 4.50
CA TRP A 39 6.72 6.43 4.70
C TRP A 39 7.46 6.08 3.40
N LEU A 40 6.83 5.35 2.48
CA LEU A 40 7.42 5.07 1.16
C LEU A 40 7.52 6.33 0.30
N ARG A 41 6.51 7.21 0.33
CA ARG A 41 6.55 8.50 -0.38
C ARG A 41 7.65 9.42 0.17
N GLU A 42 7.85 9.45 1.49
CA GLU A 42 8.95 10.18 2.12
C GLU A 42 10.33 9.69 1.65
N LYS A 43 10.44 8.43 1.24
CA LYS A 43 11.65 7.86 0.63
C LYS A 43 11.79 8.11 -0.88
N GLY A 44 10.84 8.83 -1.49
CA GLY A 44 10.85 9.14 -2.92
C GLY A 44 10.18 8.10 -3.81
N GLU A 45 9.55 7.07 -3.24
CA GLU A 45 8.88 6.03 -4.01
C GLU A 45 7.53 6.52 -4.56
N ARG A 46 7.18 6.08 -5.77
CA ARG A 46 5.86 6.35 -6.37
C ARG A 46 4.84 5.34 -5.85
N VAL A 47 3.97 5.78 -4.92
CA VAL A 47 3.03 4.88 -4.23
C VAL A 47 1.57 5.30 -4.38
N SER A 48 0.74 4.33 -4.76
CA SER A 48 -0.72 4.38 -4.71
C SER A 48 -1.23 3.45 -3.60
N VAL A 49 -2.21 3.90 -2.82
CA VAL A 49 -2.85 3.12 -1.73
C VAL A 49 -4.30 2.87 -2.10
N ASN A 50 -4.75 1.62 -1.98
CA ASN A 50 -6.12 1.22 -2.30
C ASN A 50 -6.72 0.37 -1.16
N HIS A 51 -7.87 0.79 -0.65
CA HIS A 51 -8.59 0.10 0.43
C HIS A 51 -9.72 -0.75 -0.13
N ARG A 52 -9.44 -2.04 -0.36
CA ARG A 52 -10.39 -2.99 -0.98
C ARG A 52 -11.76 -3.00 -0.29
N ASP A 53 -11.76 -3.07 1.04
CA ASP A 53 -12.98 -3.29 1.83
C ASP A 53 -13.70 -1.98 2.20
N LEU A 54 -13.08 -0.81 1.99
CA LEU A 54 -13.74 0.50 2.13
C LEU A 54 -14.54 0.89 0.88
N LYS A 55 -14.14 0.41 -0.31
CA LYS A 55 -14.87 0.68 -1.57
C LYS A 55 -16.30 0.10 -1.59
N GLN A 56 -16.61 -0.86 -0.73
CA GLN A 56 -17.96 -1.43 -0.63
C GLN A 56 -18.93 -0.55 0.16
N ASP A 57 -18.44 0.43 0.94
CA ASP A 57 -19.28 1.34 1.76
C ASP A 57 -19.59 2.69 1.07
N GLY A 58 -19.10 2.93 -0.14
CA GLY A 58 -19.17 4.23 -0.78
C GLY A 58 -19.20 4.19 -2.30
N ALA A 59 -20.27 3.62 -2.86
CA ALA A 59 -20.69 3.98 -4.21
C ALA A 59 -21.19 5.44 -4.20
N VAL A 60 -20.26 6.39 -4.24
CA VAL A 60 -20.56 7.76 -4.67
C VAL A 60 -20.22 7.83 -6.15
N LYS A 61 -21.27 8.04 -6.95
CA LYS A 61 -21.22 8.37 -8.38
C LYS A 61 -20.35 9.58 -8.65
#